data_AF-A0A6L8I7A2-F1
#
_entry.id   AF-A0A6L8I7A2-F1
#
_cell.length_a   1.000
_cell.length_b   1.000
_cell.length_c   1.000
_cell.angle_alpha   90.00
_cell.angle_beta   90.00
_cell.angle_gamma   90.00
#
_symmetry.space_group_name_H-M   'P 1'
#
loop_
_entity.id
_entity.type
_entity.pdbx_description
1 polymer ?
#
loop_
_entity_poly.entity_id
_entity_poly.type
_entity_poly.pdbx_seq_one_letter_code
_entity_poly.pdbx_strand_id
1 'polypeptide(L)'
;MRDLSPLLRAAALTVLVDQLTKYFVVNAMNLKELGAIPVLPPYIQFRMAWNEGVNFGIPLAGKWVLVALAVAICGAILWWMTRDRPGSLVQVSAGLVIGGAVGNVIDRLIYG
;
A
#
# COMPACT_ATOMS: atom_id res chain seq x y z
N MET A 1 7.77 27.52 4.82
CA MET A 1 7.96 26.07 4.57
C MET A 1 6.84 25.60 3.67
N ARG A 2 7.10 24.71 2.69
CA ARG A 2 6.04 24.15 1.83
C ARG A 2 5.11 23.31 2.70
N ASP A 3 3.81 23.59 2.69
CA ASP A 3 2.87 22.79 3.47
C ASP A 3 2.54 21.49 2.71
N LEU A 4 3.17 20.40 3.16
CA LEU A 4 2.89 19.03 2.72
C LEU A 4 2.08 18.26 3.76
N SER A 5 1.53 18.95 4.77
CA SER A 5 0.81 18.28 5.86
C SER A 5 -0.40 17.47 5.39
N PRO A 6 -1.20 17.87 4.37
CA PRO A 6 -2.29 17.04 3.87
C PRO A 6 -1.78 15.71 3.30
N LEU A 7 -0.70 15.75 2.50
CA LEU A 7 -0.07 14.57 1.93
C LEU A 7 0.45 13.65 3.03
N LEU A 8 1.23 14.18 3.98
CA LEU A 8 1.86 13.40 5.03
C LEU A 8 0.82 12.75 5.95
N ARG A 9 -0.25 13.47 6.30
CA ARG A 9 -1.35 12.93 7.10
C ARG A 9 -2.09 11.82 6.36
N ALA A 10 -2.40 12.04 5.08
CA ALA A 10 -3.06 11.03 4.25
C ALA A 10 -2.18 9.77 4.12
N ALA A 11 -0.88 9.93 3.81
CA ALA A 11 0.05 8.81 3.72
C ALA A 11 0.17 8.03 5.03
N ALA A 12 0.35 8.72 6.15
CA ALA A 12 0.44 8.08 7.46
C ALA A 12 -0.84 7.32 7.82
N LEU A 13 -2.01 7.92 7.57
CA LEU A 13 -3.30 7.27 7.82
C LEU A 13 -3.48 6.06 6.92
N THR A 14 -3.14 6.15 5.63
CA THR A 14 -3.23 5.02 4.71
C THR A 14 -2.33 3.86 5.13
N VAL A 15 -1.07 4.13 5.52
CA VAL A 15 -0.16 3.08 6.01
C VAL A 15 -0.73 2.43 7.28
N LEU A 16 -1.21 3.23 8.22
CA LEU A 16 -1.77 2.73 9.47
C LEU A 16 -2.99 1.85 9.22
N VAL A 17 -3.94 2.32 8.40
CA VAL A 17 -5.14 1.56 8.05
C VAL A 17 -4.75 0.27 7.32
N ASP A 18 -3.89 0.35 6.31
CA ASP A 18 -3.43 -0.83 5.55
C ASP A 18 -2.88 -1.93 6.47
N GLN A 19 -1.91 -1.57 7.33
CA GLN A 19 -1.23 -2.52 8.20
C GLN A 19 -2.16 -3.06 9.30
N LEU A 20 -3.01 -2.22 9.91
CA LEU A 20 -3.99 -2.68 10.90
C LEU A 20 -5.01 -3.63 10.28
N THR A 21 -5.51 -3.32 9.07
CA THR A 21 -6.49 -4.16 8.40
C THR A 21 -5.89 -5.51 8.01
N LYS A 22 -4.66 -5.53 7.48
CA LYS A 22 -3.92 -6.76 7.19
C LYS A 22 -3.70 -7.58 8.44
N TYR A 23 -3.19 -6.97 9.52
CA TYR A 23 -2.96 -7.66 10.77
C TYR A 23 -4.24 -8.28 11.32
N PHE A 24 -5.33 -7.51 11.34
CA PHE A 24 -6.62 -7.95 11.83
C PHE A 24 -7.17 -9.12 11.00
N VAL A 25 -7.22 -8.98 9.68
CA VAL A 25 -7.78 -10.03 8.80
C VAL A 25 -6.91 -11.28 8.80
N VAL A 26 -5.58 -11.13 8.70
CA VAL A 26 -4.66 -12.27 8.61
C VAL A 26 -4.56 -13.03 9.93
N ASN A 27 -4.45 -12.32 11.06
CA ASN A 27 -4.18 -12.94 12.36
C ASN A 27 -5.44 -13.02 13.22
N ALA A 28 -6.15 -11.91 13.45
CA ALA A 28 -7.30 -11.91 14.37
C ALA A 28 -8.50 -12.68 13.82
N MET A 29 -8.74 -12.61 12.50
CA MET A 29 -9.75 -13.44 11.82
C MET A 29 -9.21 -14.80 11.39
N ASN A 30 -7.95 -15.13 11.69
CA ASN A 30 -7.33 -16.42 11.39
C ASN A 30 -7.36 -16.78 9.89
N LEU A 31 -7.36 -15.78 8.99
CA LEU A 31 -7.44 -16.00 7.54
C LEU A 31 -6.23 -16.81 7.03
N LYS A 32 -5.06 -16.65 7.67
CA LYS A 32 -3.85 -17.38 7.31
C LYS A 32 -4.04 -18.89 7.38
N GLU A 33 -4.71 -19.38 8.41
CA GLU A 33 -5.00 -20.79 8.65
C GLU A 33 -6.27 -21.25 7.89
N LEU A 34 -7.30 -20.41 7.86
CA LEU A 34 -8.58 -20.73 7.21
C LEU A 34 -8.48 -20.75 5.67
N GLY A 35 -7.56 -19.99 5.09
CA GLY A 35 -7.36 -19.84 3.64
C GLY A 35 -8.44 -19.01 2.94
N ALA A 36 -9.69 -19.04 3.40
CA ALA A 36 -10.74 -18.16 2.95
C ALA A 36 -11.85 -17.95 4.00
N ILE A 37 -12.44 -16.74 4.02
CA ILE A 37 -13.53 -16.35 4.90
C ILE A 37 -14.69 -15.79 4.05
N PRO A 38 -15.88 -16.42 4.06
CA PRO A 38 -17.07 -15.89 3.40
C PRO A 38 -17.64 -14.72 4.22
N VAL A 39 -17.40 -13.48 3.78
CA VAL A 39 -17.81 -12.27 4.51
C VAL A 39 -19.24 -11.86 4.15
N LEU A 40 -19.56 -11.85 2.85
CA LEU A 40 -20.90 -11.55 2.34
C LEU A 40 -21.16 -12.36 1.06
N PRO A 41 -21.46 -13.67 1.15
CA PRO A 41 -21.69 -14.50 -0.03
C PRO A 41 -22.94 -14.09 -0.84
N PRO A 42 -22.90 -14.17 -2.18
CA PRO A 42 -21.76 -14.56 -3.02
C PRO A 42 -20.80 -13.41 -3.40
N TYR A 43 -21.01 -12.21 -2.85
CA TYR A 43 -20.38 -10.97 -3.32
C TYR A 43 -18.96 -10.74 -2.78
N ILE A 44 -18.71 -11.06 -1.50
CA ILE A 44 -17.43 -10.75 -0.83
C ILE A 44 -16.91 -11.98 -0.10
N GLN A 45 -15.70 -12.38 -0.47
CA GLN A 45 -14.92 -13.42 0.19
C GLN A 45 -13.50 -12.92 0.40
N PHE A 46 -13.00 -12.99 1.63
CA PHE A 46 -11.59 -12.80 1.89
C PHE A 46 -10.87 -14.11 1.56
N ARG A 47 -9.82 -14.04 0.75
CA ARG A 47 -9.02 -15.20 0.35
C ARG A 47 -7.56 -14.88 0.58
N MET A 48 -6.85 -15.82 1.21
CA MET A 48 -5.43 -15.69 1.42
C MET A 48 -4.70 -15.86 0.09
N ALA A 49 -3.83 -14.90 -0.24
CA ALA A 49 -2.96 -14.95 -1.40
C ALA A 49 -1.64 -14.25 -1.08
N TRP A 50 -0.53 -14.93 -1.32
CA TRP A 50 0.81 -14.35 -1.19
C TRP A 50 1.21 -13.72 -2.52
N ASN A 51 1.53 -12.42 -2.50
CA ASN A 51 1.87 -11.69 -3.72
C ASN A 51 3.40 -11.64 -3.91
N GLU A 52 3.94 -12.63 -4.59
CA GLU A 52 5.39 -12.75 -4.87
C GLU A 52 5.83 -11.93 -6.10
N GLY A 53 4.89 -11.35 -6.87
CA GLY A 53 5.16 -10.68 -8.15
C GLY A 53 4.42 -9.35 -8.35
N VAL A 54 4.21 -8.99 -9.63
CA VAL A 54 3.26 -7.93 -10.04
C VAL A 54 1.89 -8.57 -10.26
N ASN A 55 0.82 -7.79 -10.15
CA ASN A 55 -0.50 -8.21 -10.62
C ASN A 55 -0.44 -8.80 -12.04
N PHE A 56 -1.34 -9.75 -12.33
CA PHE A 56 -1.50 -10.41 -13.62
C PHE A 56 -0.39 -11.40 -14.02
N GLY A 57 0.36 -11.92 -13.05
CA GLY A 57 1.32 -13.01 -13.32
C GLY A 57 2.55 -12.58 -14.12
N ILE A 58 2.83 -11.28 -14.18
CA ILE A 58 4.02 -10.75 -14.84
C ILE A 58 5.25 -11.12 -13.99
N PRO A 59 6.16 -11.96 -14.50
CA PRO A 59 7.38 -12.28 -13.78
C PRO A 59 8.28 -11.04 -13.76
N LEU A 60 8.76 -10.68 -12.58
CA LEU A 60 9.80 -9.67 -12.39
C LEU A 60 11.05 -10.30 -11.79
N ALA A 61 12.18 -9.60 -11.92
CA ALA A 61 13.48 -10.00 -11.40
C ALA A 61 13.60 -9.92 -9.86
N GLY A 62 12.52 -10.23 -9.13
CA GLY A 62 12.47 -10.33 -7.68
C GLY A 62 11.92 -9.10 -6.96
N LYS A 63 11.58 -9.28 -5.67
CA LYS A 63 10.95 -8.27 -4.80
C LYS A 63 11.68 -6.93 -4.76
N TRP A 64 13.01 -6.93 -4.89
CA TRP A 64 13.82 -5.72 -4.82
C TRP A 64 13.57 -4.75 -5.98
N VAL A 65 13.18 -5.25 -7.17
CA VAL A 65 12.77 -4.39 -8.29
C VAL A 65 11.52 -3.61 -7.93
N LEU A 66 10.56 -4.26 -7.28
CA LEU A 66 9.32 -3.63 -6.85
C LEU A 66 9.53 -2.62 -5.73
N VAL A 67 10.42 -2.94 -4.78
CA VAL A 67 10.81 -2.00 -3.73
C VAL A 67 11.48 -0.77 -4.33
N ALA A 68 12.45 -0.96 -5.23
CA ALA A 68 13.14 0.14 -5.89
C ALA A 68 12.18 1.01 -6.71
N LEU A 69 11.26 0.40 -7.47
CA LEU A 69 10.25 1.10 -8.24
C LEU A 69 9.32 1.93 -7.35
N ALA A 70 8.85 1.34 -6.23
CA ALA A 70 8.00 2.03 -5.27
C ALA A 70 8.70 3.25 -4.67
N VAL A 71 9.97 3.11 -4.26
CA VAL A 71 10.79 4.21 -3.74
C VAL A 71 10.99 5.31 -4.79
N ALA A 72 11.28 4.94 -6.04
CA ALA A 72 11.46 5.88 -7.14
C ALA A 72 10.17 6.69 -7.41
N ILE A 73 9.02 6.02 -7.48
CA ILE A 73 7.72 6.67 -7.69
C ILE A 73 7.38 7.60 -6.52
N CYS A 74 7.56 7.15 -5.27
CA CYS A 74 7.32 7.98 -4.09
C CYS A 74 8.21 9.23 -4.10
N GLY A 75 9.50 9.07 -4.42
CA GLY A 75 10.44 10.18 -4.55
C GLY A 75 10.03 11.18 -5.64
N ALA A 76 9.61 10.68 -6.80
CA ALA A 76 9.13 11.52 -7.92
C ALA A 76 7.86 12.31 -7.54
N ILE A 77 6.90 11.68 -6.85
CA ILE A 77 5.68 12.35 -6.37
C ILE A 77 6.04 13.43 -5.34
N LEU A 78 6.87 13.11 -4.35
CA LEU A 78 7.30 14.08 -3.34
C LEU A 78 8.02 15.27 -3.98
N TRP A 79 8.92 15.01 -4.93
CA TRP A 79 9.60 16.05 -5.69
C TRP A 79 8.59 16.93 -6.46
N TRP A 80 7.64 16.32 -7.18
CA TRP A 80 6.60 17.03 -7.91
C TRP A 80 5.73 17.91 -7.00
N MET A 81 5.28 17.38 -5.85
CA MET A 81 4.51 18.14 -4.86
C MET A 81 5.26 19.36 -4.34
N THR A 82 6.59 19.24 -4.18
CA THR A 82 7.40 20.37 -3.74
C THR A 82 7.63 21.42 -4.83
N ARG A 83 7.56 21.03 -6.11
CA ARG A 83 7.80 21.90 -7.25
C ARG A 83 6.56 22.69 -7.64
N ASP A 84 5.44 22.02 -7.85
CA ASP A 84 4.26 22.60 -8.52
C ASP A 84 3.17 23.11 -7.55
N ARG A 85 3.29 22.78 -6.26
CA ARG A 85 2.39 23.25 -5.18
C ARG A 85 0.90 23.05 -5.48
N PRO A 86 0.48 21.82 -5.81
CA PRO A 86 -0.91 21.57 -6.12
C PRO A 86 -1.80 21.68 -4.88
N GLY A 87 -3.10 21.86 -5.12
CA GLY A 87 -4.10 22.03 -4.05
C GLY A 87 -4.20 20.83 -3.09
N SER A 88 -4.84 21.04 -1.95
CA SER A 88 -4.96 20.05 -0.87
C SER A 88 -5.52 18.71 -1.33
N LEU A 89 -6.49 18.71 -2.25
CA LEU A 89 -7.06 17.48 -2.82
C LEU A 89 -5.99 16.63 -3.53
N VAL A 90 -5.14 17.25 -4.34
CA VAL A 90 -4.06 16.55 -5.06
C VAL A 90 -3.03 16.02 -4.07
N GLN A 91 -2.73 16.78 -3.03
CA GLN A 91 -1.81 16.34 -1.97
C GLN A 91 -2.36 15.14 -1.19
N VAL A 92 -3.66 15.14 -0.86
CA VAL A 92 -4.32 14.00 -0.22
C VAL A 92 -4.26 12.78 -1.14
N SER A 93 -4.62 12.91 -2.41
CA SER A 93 -4.52 11.82 -3.40
C SER A 93 -3.10 11.28 -3.52
N ALA A 94 -2.10 12.16 -3.57
CA ALA A 94 -0.69 11.78 -3.59
C ALA A 94 -0.29 11.04 -2.30
N GLY A 95 -0.81 11.47 -1.15
CA GLY A 95 -0.63 10.81 0.14
C GLY A 95 -1.22 9.40 0.15
N LEU A 96 -2.42 9.20 -0.38
CA LEU A 96 -3.03 7.86 -0.51
C LEU A 96 -2.16 6.92 -1.36
N VAL A 97 -1.63 7.41 -2.49
CA VAL A 97 -0.74 6.65 -3.37
C VAL A 97 0.57 6.29 -2.66
N ILE A 98 1.23 7.26 -2.03
CA ILE A 98 2.47 7.03 -1.29
C ILE A 98 2.24 6.06 -0.13
N GLY A 99 1.17 6.26 0.64
CA GLY A 99 0.85 5.40 1.78
C GLY A 99 0.60 3.95 1.36
N GLY A 100 -0.15 3.72 0.28
CA GLY A 100 -0.35 2.38 -0.27
C GLY A 100 0.94 1.74 -0.79
N ALA A 101 1.80 2.53 -1.45
CA ALA A 101 3.10 2.05 -1.91
C ALA A 101 4.02 1.67 -0.73
N VAL A 102 4.05 2.47 0.33
CA VAL A 102 4.84 2.20 1.54
C VAL A 102 4.33 0.95 2.26
N GLY A 103 3.02 0.80 2.47
CA GLY A 103 2.45 -0.42 3.06
C GLY A 103 2.84 -1.69 2.29
N ASN A 104 2.79 -1.61 0.96
CA ASN A 104 3.23 -2.68 0.07
C ASN A 104 4.73 -2.99 0.12
N VAL A 105 5.57 -1.99 0.41
CA VAL A 105 7.01 -2.19 0.64
C VAL A 105 7.25 -2.84 1.99
N ILE A 106 6.58 -2.39 3.04
CA ILE A 106 6.65 -2.99 4.38
C ILE A 106 6.35 -4.49 4.30
N ASP A 107 5.26 -4.88 3.65
CA ASP A 107 4.91 -6.28 3.49
C ASP A 107 5.98 -7.09 2.76
N ARG A 108 6.56 -6.53 1.68
CA ARG A 108 7.62 -7.21 0.91
C ARG A 108 8.91 -7.40 1.70
N LEU A 109 9.18 -6.52 2.67
CA LEU A 109 10.35 -6.62 3.53
C LEU A 109 10.14 -7.60 4.69
N ILE A 110 8.90 -7.73 5.18
CA ILE A 110 8.56 -8.59 6.33
C ILE A 110 8.20 -10.02 5.88
N TYR A 111 7.41 -10.15 4.83
CA TYR A 111 6.80 -11.42 4.40
C TYR A 111 7.32 -11.95 3.06
N GLY A 112 7.94 -11.10 2.23
CA GLY A 112 8.50 -11.47 0.93
C GLY A 112 9.96 -11.89 1.01
#